data_AF-A0A3M1ZWK6-F1
#
_entry.id   AF-A0A3M1ZWK6-F1
#
_cell.length_a   1.000
_cell.length_b   1.000
_cell.length_c   1.000
_cell.angle_alpha   90.00
_cell.angle_beta   90.00
_cell.angle_gamma   90.00
#
_symmetry.space_group_name_H-M   'P 1'
#
loop_
_entity.id
_entity.type
_entity.pdbx_description
1 polymer ?
#
loop_
_entity_poly.entity_id
_entity_poly.type
_entity_poly.pdbx_seq_one_letter_code
_entity_poly.pdbx_strand_id
1 'polypeptide(L)'
;MLQVKRVGWLTTAILLLTACAGLFGGSAQTGAEVDLQENGRIACTAACQERGQCGTRLDNSQVIFASSQAPAVENHDLLFPGGTNVTINTSSRQVLEVIATQEQFELPFYQVTTPDGQTGWVAGWCIISP
;
A
#
# COMPACT_ATOMS: atom_id res chain seq x y z
N MET A 1 66.35 43.08 -14.76
CA MET A 1 65.71 42.07 -13.91
C MET A 1 64.34 41.73 -14.49
N LEU A 2 64.22 40.60 -15.19
CA LEU A 2 62.94 39.93 -15.47
C LEU A 2 63.28 38.46 -15.72
N GLN A 3 63.04 37.61 -14.72
CA GLN A 3 63.25 36.16 -14.80
C GLN A 3 61.89 35.50 -14.86
N VAL A 4 61.55 34.99 -16.05
CA VAL A 4 60.35 34.19 -16.32
C VAL A 4 60.58 32.79 -15.75
N LYS A 5 59.85 32.44 -14.69
CA LYS A 5 59.89 31.09 -14.09
C LYS A 5 58.83 30.19 -14.74
N ARG A 6 59.35 29.35 -15.66
CA ARG A 6 59.01 27.96 -16.02
C ARG A 6 57.58 27.45 -15.76
N VAL A 7 56.96 27.14 -16.91
CA VAL A 7 55.94 26.12 -17.16
C VAL A 7 56.26 24.80 -16.44
N GLY A 8 55.28 24.27 -15.72
CA GLY A 8 55.27 22.92 -15.18
C GLY A 8 53.85 22.35 -15.27
N TRP A 9 53.62 21.48 -16.26
CA TRP A 9 52.45 20.62 -16.39
C TRP A 9 52.28 19.74 -15.15
N LEU A 10 51.10 19.74 -14.54
CA LEU A 10 50.56 18.56 -13.87
C LEU A 10 49.03 18.59 -13.89
N THR A 11 48.50 17.72 -14.74
CA THR A 11 47.10 17.28 -14.81
C THR A 11 46.59 16.82 -13.44
N THR A 12 45.50 17.40 -12.95
CA THR A 12 44.58 16.67 -12.05
C THR A 12 43.16 17.17 -12.28
N ALA A 13 42.41 16.41 -13.06
CA ALA A 13 40.96 16.47 -13.10
C ALA A 13 40.42 15.93 -11.77
N ILE A 14 39.70 16.75 -11.01
CA ILE A 14 38.87 16.29 -9.90
C ILE A 14 37.43 16.65 -10.24
N LEU A 15 36.77 15.69 -10.89
CA LEU A 15 35.32 15.58 -10.92
C LEU A 15 34.84 15.26 -9.50
N LEU A 16 34.17 16.21 -8.85
CA LEU A 16 33.34 15.97 -7.68
C LEU A 16 31.88 16.20 -8.09
N LEU A 17 31.35 15.23 -8.84
CA LEU A 17 29.92 14.97 -8.93
C LEU A 17 29.57 14.04 -7.77
N THR A 18 29.02 14.58 -6.69
CA THR A 18 28.31 13.76 -5.71
C THR A 18 26.97 14.42 -5.44
N ALA A 19 25.98 13.88 -6.14
CA ALA A 19 24.59 14.27 -6.07
C ALA A 19 24.04 14.07 -4.65
N CYS A 20 23.75 15.17 -3.96
CA CYS A 20 22.78 15.17 -2.87
C CYS A 20 21.39 15.48 -3.47
N ALA A 21 20.84 14.52 -4.22
CA ALA A 21 19.47 14.56 -4.69
C ALA A 21 18.78 13.28 -4.20
N GLY A 22 18.28 13.33 -2.97
CA GLY A 22 17.65 12.17 -2.34
C GLY A 22 17.34 12.40 -0.87
N LEU A 23 16.90 13.59 -0.50
CA LEU A 23 16.40 13.89 0.84
C LEU A 23 14.96 14.39 0.69
N PHE A 24 14.05 13.65 1.32
CA PHE A 24 12.62 13.94 1.51
C PHE A 24 11.66 13.54 0.39
N GLY A 25 11.74 12.28 -0.05
CA GLY A 25 10.53 11.54 -0.43
C GLY A 25 9.84 11.07 0.85
N GLY A 26 8.61 11.50 1.11
CA GLY A 26 7.83 11.08 2.26
C GLY A 26 7.66 9.56 2.26
N SER A 27 8.26 8.89 3.23
CA SER A 27 8.06 7.47 3.45
C SER A 27 6.65 7.29 3.99
N ALA A 28 5.71 6.85 3.15
CA ALA A 28 4.54 6.14 3.65
C ALA A 28 5.07 4.98 4.51
N GLN A 29 4.77 4.99 5.80
CA GLN A 29 5.15 3.92 6.71
C GLN A 29 4.27 2.70 6.40
N THR A 30 4.63 1.97 5.35
CA THR A 30 4.05 0.66 5.08
C THR A 30 4.50 -0.29 6.20
N GLY A 31 3.57 -0.75 7.04
CA GLY A 31 3.88 -1.80 8.00
C GLY A 31 4.35 -3.08 7.29
N ALA A 32 5.19 -3.85 7.97
CA ALA A 32 5.82 -5.04 7.42
C ALA A 32 4.76 -6.01 6.86
N GLU A 33 5.00 -6.51 5.66
CA GLU A 33 4.17 -7.54 5.04
C GLU A 33 4.51 -8.92 5.60
N VAL A 34 3.49 -9.74 5.86
CA VAL A 34 3.60 -11.10 6.39
C VAL A 34 2.91 -12.06 5.44
N ASP A 35 3.66 -13.01 4.87
CA ASP A 35 3.13 -14.10 4.05
C ASP A 35 2.31 -15.07 4.93
N LEU A 36 1.09 -15.39 4.49
CA LEU A 36 0.12 -16.18 5.26
C LEU A 36 -0.30 -17.46 4.51
N GLN A 37 -0.65 -17.32 3.22
CA GLN A 37 -1.18 -18.41 2.38
C GLN A 37 -2.32 -19.21 3.02
N GLU A 38 -3.34 -18.51 3.51
CA GLU A 38 -4.51 -19.09 4.17
C GLU A 38 -5.81 -18.86 3.36
N ASN A 39 -6.90 -19.52 3.74
CA ASN A 39 -8.21 -19.30 3.13
C ASN A 39 -9.02 -18.30 3.97
N GLY A 40 -9.76 -17.42 3.31
CA GLY A 40 -10.71 -16.53 3.95
C GLY A 40 -11.96 -16.32 3.10
N ARG A 41 -12.90 -15.54 3.62
CA ARG A 41 -14.08 -15.11 2.88
C ARG A 41 -14.23 -13.60 2.97
N ILE A 42 -14.31 -12.92 1.84
CA ILE A 42 -14.61 -11.49 1.83
C ILE A 42 -16.11 -11.28 2.00
N ALA A 43 -16.51 -10.31 2.81
CA ALA A 43 -17.91 -10.00 3.06
C ALA A 43 -18.11 -8.53 3.41
N CYS A 44 -19.28 -7.99 3.03
CA CYS A 44 -19.70 -6.66 3.46
C CYS A 44 -20.29 -6.77 4.88
N THR A 45 -19.40 -6.90 5.88
CA THR A 45 -19.76 -6.88 7.30
C THR A 45 -20.26 -5.49 7.70
N ALA A 46 -20.95 -5.37 8.83
CA ALA A 46 -21.36 -4.05 9.36
C ALA A 46 -20.15 -3.12 9.52
N ALA A 47 -19.04 -3.63 10.08
CA ALA A 47 -17.81 -2.86 10.28
C ALA A 47 -17.11 -2.44 8.97
N CYS A 48 -17.23 -3.25 7.91
CA CYS A 48 -16.75 -2.91 6.57
C CYS A 48 -17.63 -1.83 5.92
N GLN A 49 -18.96 -1.96 6.08
CA GLN A 49 -19.95 -1.04 5.51
C GLN A 49 -19.93 0.33 6.18
N GLU A 50 -19.88 0.38 7.51
CA GLU A 50 -19.81 1.62 8.31
C GLU A 50 -18.60 2.50 7.96
N ARG A 51 -17.56 1.88 7.38
CA ARG A 51 -16.34 2.56 6.97
C ARG A 51 -16.22 2.74 5.45
N GLY A 52 -17.31 2.51 4.73
CA GLY A 52 -17.39 2.73 3.29
C GLY A 52 -16.51 1.80 2.46
N GLN A 53 -16.16 0.62 2.97
CA GLN A 53 -15.28 -0.34 2.29
C GLN A 53 -16.05 -1.41 1.49
N CYS A 54 -17.38 -1.32 1.50
CA CYS A 54 -18.26 -2.18 0.72
C CYS A 54 -19.60 -1.49 0.45
N GLY A 55 -20.39 -2.09 -0.43
CA GLY A 55 -21.72 -1.59 -0.76
C GLY A 55 -22.60 -2.64 -1.42
N THR A 56 -23.77 -2.19 -1.87
CA THR A 56 -24.71 -2.98 -2.66
C THR A 56 -24.87 -2.36 -4.04
N ARG A 57 -24.98 -3.20 -5.06
CA ARG A 57 -25.35 -2.79 -6.42
C ARG A 57 -26.87 -2.73 -6.57
N LEU A 58 -27.34 -2.22 -7.71
CA LEU A 58 -28.77 -2.11 -8.04
C LEU A 58 -29.51 -3.46 -8.08
N ASP A 59 -28.78 -4.56 -8.29
CA ASP A 59 -29.30 -5.93 -8.27
C ASP A 59 -29.28 -6.57 -6.88
N ASN A 60 -29.03 -5.78 -5.83
CA ASN A 60 -28.82 -6.21 -4.44
C ASN A 60 -27.59 -7.11 -4.23
N SER A 61 -26.72 -7.29 -5.21
CA SER A 61 -25.44 -7.98 -4.99
C SER A 61 -24.50 -7.12 -4.14
N GLN A 62 -23.81 -7.74 -3.20
CA GLN A 62 -22.80 -7.07 -2.39
C GLN A 62 -21.47 -6.97 -3.13
N VAL A 63 -20.75 -5.89 -2.87
CA VAL A 63 -19.40 -5.64 -3.40
C VAL A 63 -18.46 -5.16 -2.32
N ILE A 64 -17.23 -5.61 -2.38
CA ILE A 64 -16.13 -5.16 -1.53
C ILE A 64 -15.23 -4.30 -2.42
N PHE A 65 -14.88 -3.14 -1.91
CA PHE A 65 -13.96 -2.25 -2.60
C PHE A 65 -12.53 -2.67 -2.25
N ALA A 66 -11.70 -2.82 -3.28
CA ALA A 66 -10.33 -3.31 -3.15
C ALA A 66 -9.38 -2.41 -3.95
N SER A 67 -8.11 -2.48 -3.60
CA SER A 67 -7.03 -1.73 -4.25
C SER A 67 -6.04 -2.70 -4.91
N SER A 68 -5.73 -2.52 -6.18
CA SER A 68 -4.76 -3.37 -6.89
C SER A 68 -3.31 -3.10 -6.48
N GLN A 69 -3.03 -1.92 -5.92
CA GLN A 69 -1.65 -1.45 -5.73
C GLN A 69 -1.13 -1.66 -4.30
N ALA A 70 -1.91 -1.28 -3.31
CA ALA A 70 -1.46 -1.21 -1.91
C ALA A 70 -2.64 -1.23 -0.93
N PRO A 71 -2.40 -1.51 0.37
CA PRO A 71 -3.35 -1.24 1.44
C PRO A 71 -3.96 0.17 1.33
N ALA A 72 -5.28 0.28 1.21
CA ALA A 72 -5.97 1.55 1.06
C ALA A 72 -7.40 1.48 1.60
N VAL A 73 -7.91 2.61 2.10
CA VAL A 73 -9.33 2.80 2.47
C VAL A 73 -10.08 3.74 1.52
N GLU A 74 -9.38 4.24 0.51
CA GLU A 74 -9.86 5.19 -0.51
C GLU A 74 -9.27 4.82 -1.88
N ASN A 75 -9.80 5.44 -2.94
CA ASN A 75 -9.29 5.29 -4.32
C ASN A 75 -9.22 3.84 -4.81
N HIS A 76 -10.20 3.02 -4.40
CA HIS A 76 -10.36 1.66 -4.85
C HIS A 76 -10.56 1.58 -6.37
N ASP A 77 -9.85 0.66 -6.99
CA ASP A 77 -9.88 0.39 -8.44
C ASP A 77 -10.37 -1.01 -8.78
N LEU A 78 -10.63 -1.84 -7.76
CA LEU A 78 -11.16 -3.20 -7.88
C LEU A 78 -12.46 -3.37 -7.12
N LEU A 79 -13.34 -4.22 -7.65
CA LEU A 79 -14.59 -4.62 -7.02
C LEU A 79 -14.66 -6.15 -6.94
N PHE A 80 -14.64 -6.69 -5.73
CA PHE A 80 -14.83 -8.12 -5.52
C PHE A 80 -16.27 -8.44 -5.11
N PRO A 81 -16.88 -9.51 -5.64
CA PRO A 81 -18.21 -9.93 -5.20
C PRO A 81 -18.21 -10.29 -3.71
N GLY A 82 -19.18 -9.79 -2.96
CA GLY A 82 -19.34 -10.14 -1.55
C GLY A 82 -19.67 -11.61 -1.36
N GLY A 83 -19.09 -12.20 -0.32
CA GLY A 83 -19.24 -13.60 0.02
C GLY A 83 -18.31 -14.55 -0.74
N THR A 84 -17.37 -14.01 -1.52
CA THR A 84 -16.38 -14.80 -2.27
C THR A 84 -15.35 -15.42 -1.33
N ASN A 85 -15.06 -16.70 -1.51
CA ASN A 85 -13.92 -17.35 -0.86
C ASN A 85 -12.64 -16.95 -1.59
N VAL A 86 -11.62 -16.58 -0.84
CA VAL A 86 -10.36 -16.06 -1.35
C VAL A 86 -9.18 -16.75 -0.70
N THR A 87 -8.05 -16.79 -1.40
CA THR A 87 -6.76 -17.07 -0.80
C THR A 87 -6.19 -15.76 -0.25
N ILE A 88 -5.82 -15.73 1.01
CA ILE A 88 -5.08 -14.63 1.64
C ILE A 88 -3.60 -14.92 1.44
N ASN A 89 -2.95 -14.11 0.59
CA ASN A 89 -1.54 -14.30 0.25
C ASN A 89 -0.67 -13.70 1.35
N THR A 90 -0.85 -12.41 1.61
CA THR A 90 -0.06 -11.65 2.58
C THR A 90 -0.95 -10.72 3.39
N SER A 91 -0.45 -10.28 4.53
CA SER A 91 -1.07 -9.22 5.34
C SER A 91 -0.10 -8.08 5.58
N SER A 92 -0.63 -6.86 5.66
CA SER A 92 0.13 -5.67 6.03
C SER A 92 -0.67 -4.87 7.05
N ARG A 93 -0.06 -4.53 8.17
CA ARG A 93 -0.70 -3.75 9.23
C ARG A 93 -0.40 -2.27 9.05
N GLN A 94 -1.43 -1.45 8.92
CA GLN A 94 -1.29 0.00 8.75
C GLN A 94 -1.77 0.71 10.01
N VAL A 95 -1.09 1.78 10.40
CA VAL A 95 -1.60 2.71 11.40
C VAL A 95 -2.45 3.74 10.66
N LEU A 96 -3.73 3.79 10.99
CA LEU A 96 -4.68 4.75 10.42
C LEU A 96 -5.03 5.80 11.46
N GLU A 97 -5.31 7.00 11.01
CA GLU A 97 -5.78 8.11 11.84
C GLU A 97 -7.18 8.54 11.41
N VAL A 98 -8.09 8.65 12.37
CA VAL A 98 -9.43 9.18 12.13
C VAL A 98 -9.32 10.71 12.08
N ILE A 99 -9.47 11.30 10.89
CA ILE A 99 -9.27 12.75 10.67
C ILE A 99 -10.09 13.61 11.65
N ALA A 100 -11.31 13.20 11.98
CA ALA A 100 -12.20 13.97 12.85
C ALA A 100 -11.78 13.98 14.32
N THR A 101 -11.16 12.90 14.82
CA THR A 101 -10.85 12.74 16.26
C THR A 101 -9.35 12.68 16.55
N GLN A 102 -8.50 12.57 15.52
CA GLN A 102 -7.06 12.30 15.61
C GLN A 102 -6.74 10.99 16.35
N GLU A 103 -7.72 10.10 16.48
CA GLU A 103 -7.52 8.79 17.06
C GLU A 103 -6.75 7.90 16.08
N GLN A 104 -5.70 7.26 16.57
CA GLN A 104 -4.91 6.32 15.79
C GLN A 104 -5.23 4.89 16.19
N PHE A 105 -5.32 4.01 15.20
CA PHE A 105 -5.51 2.58 15.41
C PHE A 105 -4.81 1.78 14.32
N GLU A 106 -4.49 0.53 14.64
CA GLU A 106 -3.90 -0.39 13.67
C GLU A 106 -4.97 -1.21 12.96
N LEU A 107 -4.86 -1.31 11.64
CA LEU A 107 -5.72 -2.13 10.80
C LEU A 107 -4.88 -3.10 9.96
N PRO A 108 -5.11 -4.43 10.06
CA PRO A 108 -4.60 -5.34 9.06
C PRO A 108 -5.33 -5.14 7.73
N PHE A 109 -4.55 -5.14 6.66
CA PHE A 109 -4.99 -5.31 5.28
C PHE A 109 -4.49 -6.65 4.78
N TYR A 110 -5.25 -7.25 3.88
CA TYR A 110 -4.94 -8.54 3.32
C TYR A 110 -4.88 -8.44 1.82
N GLN A 111 -3.78 -8.88 1.22
CA GLN A 111 -3.76 -9.13 -0.21
C GLN A 111 -4.41 -10.48 -0.45
N VAL A 112 -5.46 -10.48 -1.25
CA VAL A 112 -6.26 -11.67 -1.52
C VAL A 112 -6.28 -11.99 -3.00
N THR A 113 -6.32 -13.27 -3.33
CA THR A 113 -6.58 -13.78 -4.68
C THR A 113 -7.96 -14.42 -4.71
N THR A 114 -8.80 -13.95 -5.62
CA THR A 114 -10.14 -14.51 -5.86
C THR A 114 -10.08 -15.75 -6.77
N PRO A 115 -11.14 -16.58 -6.85
CA PRO A 115 -11.13 -17.81 -7.64
C PRO A 115 -10.94 -17.60 -9.15
N ASP A 116 -11.24 -16.40 -9.66
CA ASP A 116 -11.01 -16.03 -11.06
C ASP A 116 -9.58 -15.54 -11.33
N GLY A 117 -8.73 -15.49 -10.29
CA GLY A 117 -7.33 -15.10 -10.37
C GLY A 117 -7.06 -13.61 -10.16
N GLN A 118 -8.07 -12.77 -9.87
CA GLN A 118 -7.83 -11.37 -9.54
C GLN A 118 -7.22 -11.23 -8.15
N THR A 119 -6.17 -10.41 -8.06
CA THR A 119 -5.45 -10.11 -6.80
C THR A 119 -5.62 -8.66 -6.40
N GLY A 120 -5.89 -8.39 -5.13
CA GLY A 120 -6.02 -7.03 -4.61
C GLY A 120 -5.99 -6.98 -3.08
N TRP A 121 -5.78 -5.78 -2.54
CA TRP A 121 -5.78 -5.47 -1.13
C TRP A 121 -7.17 -5.14 -0.63
N VAL A 122 -7.54 -5.77 0.50
CA VAL A 122 -8.83 -5.60 1.17
C VAL A 122 -8.58 -5.25 2.63
N ALA A 123 -9.34 -4.29 3.16
CA ALA A 123 -9.32 -3.95 4.57
C ALA A 123 -9.79 -5.12 5.44
N GLY A 124 -9.12 -5.38 6.58
CA GLY A 124 -9.42 -6.51 7.45
C GLY A 124 -10.85 -6.54 8.00
N TRP A 125 -11.55 -5.41 8.04
CA TRP A 125 -12.97 -5.35 8.39
C TRP A 125 -13.87 -6.14 7.43
N CYS A 126 -13.42 -6.34 6.20
CA CYS A 126 -14.16 -7.01 5.15
C CYS A 126 -13.77 -8.49 5.00
N ILE A 127 -12.87 -9.00 5.86
CA ILE A 127 -12.45 -10.40 5.87
C ILE A 127 -13.17 -11.13 7.01
N ILE A 128 -13.82 -12.23 6.67
CA ILE A 128 -14.30 -13.23 7.63
C ILE A 128 -13.32 -14.39 7.51
N SER A 129 -12.42 -14.51 8.49
CA SER A 129 -11.64 -15.73 8.68
C SER A 129 -12.52 -16.79 9.37
N PRO A 130 -12.44 -18.08 9.01
CA PRO A 130 -13.11 -19.15 9.74
C PRO A 130 -12.65 -19.26 11.21
#